data_AF-A0AB34TE39-F1
#
_entry.id   AF-A0AB34TE39-F1
#
_cell.length_a   1.000
_cell.length_b   1.000
_cell.length_c   1.000
_cell.angle_alpha   90.00
_cell.angle_beta   90.00
_cell.angle_gamma   90.00
#
_symmetry.space_group_name_H-M   'P 1'
#
loop_
_entity.id
_entity.type
_entity.pdbx_description
1 polymer ?
#
loop_
_entity_poly.entity_id
_entity_poly.type
_entity_poly.pdbx_seq_one_letter_code
_entity_poly.pdbx_strand_id
1 'polypeptide(L)'
;MAQVINTNTMSLNAQRNLSTSGSSLATTIQRLSSGSRINSAKDDAAGLAISERFGTQIRGTDVAIRNANDGISLAQVAEGSLTEIGNNLQRVRELSVQASNATNSASDRKALQAEVTQLVSEIDRVAKQSDFNGTKLLDGSFSSQLFQVGANAGQAIAIDKTIDAKANALGGAKFDTNALALADPGTNADFSTSGLQINGVAIADVSVKQGADAAATGKASREALVTAINAKIGETGVYAEVNGTAGVTLTSVKDSVNADGSFKAITATPGTWTGATAPTF
;
A
#
# COMPACT_ATOMS: atom_id res chain seq x y z
N MET A 1 -53.88 -11.82 85.24
CA MET A 1 -53.12 -12.72 84.35
C MET A 1 -54.10 -13.67 83.70
N ALA A 2 -54.27 -13.62 82.38
CA ALA A 2 -55.15 -14.55 81.67
C ALA A 2 -54.43 -15.90 81.49
N GLN A 3 -54.79 -16.90 82.30
CA GLN A 3 -54.35 -18.29 82.11
C GLN A 3 -55.27 -18.94 81.07
N VAL A 4 -54.80 -19.04 79.84
CA VAL A 4 -55.49 -19.75 78.75
C VAL A 4 -54.68 -21.01 78.46
N ILE A 5 -55.27 -22.19 78.69
CA ILE A 5 -54.58 -23.49 78.61
C ILE A 5 -54.54 -24.03 77.17
N ASN A 6 -55.59 -23.81 76.37
CA ASN A 6 -55.69 -24.32 75.00
C ASN A 6 -54.82 -23.56 73.99
N THR A 7 -54.44 -22.32 74.25
CA THR A 7 -53.58 -21.52 73.36
C THR A 7 -52.48 -20.86 74.17
N ASN A 8 -51.33 -21.53 74.23
CA ASN A 8 -50.16 -21.02 74.93
C ASN A 8 -49.44 -19.98 74.06
N THR A 9 -49.75 -18.70 74.30
CA THR A 9 -49.18 -17.56 73.58
C THR A 9 -47.66 -17.42 73.77
N MET A 10 -47.11 -17.84 74.91
CA MET A 10 -45.66 -17.84 75.17
C MET A 10 -44.93 -18.87 74.29
N SER A 11 -45.51 -20.07 74.14
CA SER A 11 -44.99 -21.12 73.24
C SER A 11 -45.04 -20.68 71.77
N LEU A 12 -46.14 -20.08 71.33
CA LEU A 12 -46.29 -19.54 69.97
C LEU A 12 -45.31 -18.38 69.69
N ASN A 13 -44.97 -17.58 70.70
CA ASN A 13 -43.95 -16.54 70.57
C ASN A 13 -42.54 -17.16 70.43
N ALA A 14 -42.20 -18.15 71.26
CA ALA A 14 -40.94 -18.89 71.14
C ALA A 14 -40.78 -19.57 69.76
N GLN A 15 -41.85 -20.20 69.24
CA GLN A 15 -41.84 -20.80 67.90
C GLN A 15 -41.66 -19.76 66.78
N ARG A 16 -42.29 -18.57 66.87
CA ARG A 16 -42.07 -17.47 65.91
C ARG A 16 -40.63 -16.96 65.93
N ASN A 17 -40.03 -16.81 67.11
CA ASN A 17 -38.64 -16.39 67.24
C ASN A 17 -37.69 -17.46 66.67
N LEU A 18 -37.95 -18.74 66.92
CA LEU A 18 -37.17 -19.85 66.35
C LEU A 18 -37.25 -19.89 64.82
N SER A 19 -38.44 -19.66 64.24
CA SER A 19 -38.61 -19.55 62.79
C SER A 19 -37.82 -18.36 62.20
N THR A 20 -37.82 -17.22 62.88
CA THR A 20 -37.04 -16.03 62.47
C THR A 20 -35.54 -16.31 62.51
N SER A 21 -35.03 -16.92 63.59
CA SER A 21 -33.62 -17.34 63.70
C SER A 21 -33.24 -18.37 62.64
N GLY A 22 -34.11 -19.35 62.38
CA GLY A 22 -33.91 -20.36 61.33
C GLY A 22 -33.79 -19.73 59.94
N SER A 23 -34.63 -18.74 59.63
CA SER A 23 -34.57 -18.01 58.36
C SER A 23 -33.29 -17.18 58.22
N SER A 24 -32.83 -16.53 59.29
CA SER A 24 -31.60 -15.73 59.30
C SER A 24 -30.34 -16.60 59.15
N LEU A 25 -30.33 -17.77 59.80
CA LEU A 25 -29.26 -18.76 59.65
C LEU A 25 -29.19 -19.28 58.21
N ALA A 26 -30.33 -19.60 57.59
CA ALA A 26 -30.39 -20.05 56.21
C ALA A 26 -29.79 -19.01 55.24
N THR A 27 -30.15 -17.72 55.39
CA THR A 27 -29.54 -16.63 54.62
C THR A 27 -28.04 -16.52 54.86
N THR A 28 -27.57 -16.67 56.10
CA THR A 28 -26.15 -16.62 56.44
C THR A 28 -25.38 -17.77 55.80
N ILE A 29 -25.93 -18.99 55.82
CA ILE A 29 -25.33 -20.16 55.15
C ILE A 29 -25.26 -19.94 53.63
N GLN A 30 -26.32 -19.37 53.02
CA GLN A 30 -26.31 -19.06 51.59
C GLN A 30 -25.23 -18.03 51.22
N ARG A 31 -25.07 -16.97 52.02
CA ARG A 31 -24.01 -15.96 51.84
C ARG A 31 -22.62 -16.55 52.06
N LEU A 32 -22.46 -17.42 53.05
CA LEU A 32 -21.19 -18.10 53.30
C LEU A 32 -20.81 -19.04 52.14
N SER A 33 -21.77 -19.82 51.63
CA SER A 33 -21.56 -20.76 50.53
C SER A 33 -21.26 -20.08 49.19
N SER A 34 -21.85 -18.92 48.95
CA SER A 34 -21.65 -18.13 47.72
C SER A 34 -20.47 -17.16 47.81
N GLY A 35 -20.01 -16.85 49.03
CA GLY A 35 -19.08 -15.75 49.29
C GLY A 35 -19.65 -14.36 49.00
N SER A 36 -20.93 -14.26 48.60
CA SER A 36 -21.56 -13.01 48.16
C SER A 36 -22.60 -12.54 49.16
N ARG A 37 -22.54 -11.25 49.50
CA ARG A 37 -23.49 -10.64 50.44
C ARG A 37 -24.90 -10.49 49.85
N ILE A 38 -24.99 -10.25 48.54
CA ILE A 38 -26.26 -10.09 47.81
C ILE A 38 -26.39 -11.29 46.88
N ASN A 39 -27.35 -12.18 47.15
CA ASN A 39 -27.59 -13.36 46.31
C ASN A 39 -28.91 -13.28 45.56
N SER A 40 -29.82 -12.39 45.99
CA SER A 40 -31.14 -12.22 45.37
C SER A 40 -31.63 -10.77 45.50
N ALA A 41 -32.61 -10.40 44.68
CA ALA A 41 -33.25 -9.09 44.75
C ALA A 41 -33.98 -8.83 46.09
N LYS A 42 -34.28 -9.88 46.87
CA LYS A 42 -34.85 -9.77 48.22
C LYS A 42 -33.84 -9.20 49.23
N ASP A 43 -32.55 -9.45 49.02
CA ASP A 43 -31.50 -8.99 49.93
C ASP A 43 -31.23 -7.49 49.75
N ASP A 44 -31.04 -7.05 48.51
CA ASP A 44 -30.83 -5.65 48.12
C ASP A 44 -31.02 -5.49 46.60
N ALA A 45 -32.19 -5.01 46.19
CA ALA A 45 -32.51 -4.84 44.76
C ALA A 45 -31.63 -3.77 44.08
N ALA A 46 -31.28 -2.69 44.79
CA ALA A 46 -30.44 -1.63 44.24
C ALA A 46 -28.99 -2.08 44.12
N GLY A 47 -28.47 -2.74 45.16
CA GLY A 47 -27.14 -3.35 45.15
C GLY A 47 -26.98 -4.40 44.06
N LEU A 48 -27.98 -5.28 43.88
CA LEU A 48 -27.98 -6.26 42.80
C LEU A 48 -27.95 -5.58 41.42
N ALA A 49 -28.80 -4.57 41.18
CA ALA A 49 -28.84 -3.87 39.89
C ALA A 49 -27.52 -3.15 39.56
N ILE A 50 -26.87 -2.55 40.56
CA ILE A 50 -25.56 -1.90 40.39
C ILE A 50 -24.48 -2.96 40.12
N SER A 51 -24.48 -4.07 40.86
CA SER A 51 -23.54 -5.18 40.66
C SER A 51 -23.70 -5.83 39.29
N GLU A 52 -24.93 -6.02 38.81
CA GLU A 52 -25.20 -6.52 37.45
C GLU A 52 -24.68 -5.55 36.39
N ARG A 53 -24.94 -4.24 36.55
CA ARG A 53 -24.38 -3.22 35.65
C ARG A 53 -22.85 -3.28 35.60
N PHE A 54 -22.17 -3.35 36.74
CA PHE A 54 -20.72 -3.50 36.76
C PHE A 54 -20.27 -4.83 36.15
N GLY A 55 -20.99 -5.93 36.39
CA GLY A 55 -20.71 -7.22 35.76
C GLY A 55 -20.85 -7.19 34.24
N THR A 56 -21.82 -6.44 33.70
CA THR A 56 -21.92 -6.21 32.24
C THR A 56 -20.77 -5.36 31.72
N GLN A 57 -20.38 -4.32 32.45
CA GLN A 57 -19.28 -3.44 32.07
C GLN A 57 -17.93 -4.15 32.07
N ILE A 58 -17.65 -4.97 33.09
CA ILE A 58 -16.44 -5.79 33.17
C ILE A 58 -16.38 -6.75 31.97
N ARG A 59 -17.42 -7.54 31.73
CA ARG A 59 -17.47 -8.46 30.60
C ARG A 59 -17.35 -7.75 29.25
N GLY A 60 -17.97 -6.58 29.11
CA GLY A 60 -17.82 -5.74 27.93
C GLY A 60 -16.38 -5.25 27.74
N THR A 61 -15.70 -4.89 28.82
CA THR A 61 -14.30 -4.45 28.81
C THR A 61 -13.34 -5.62 28.48
N ASP A 62 -13.61 -6.83 28.97
CA ASP A 62 -12.81 -8.02 28.65
C ASP A 62 -12.88 -8.37 27.14
N VAL A 63 -14.03 -8.18 26.51
CA VAL A 63 -14.18 -8.31 25.05
C VAL A 63 -13.47 -7.17 24.34
N ALA A 64 -13.61 -5.94 24.82
CA ALA A 64 -12.94 -4.78 24.25
C ALA A 64 -11.41 -4.89 24.25
N ILE A 65 -10.81 -5.45 25.31
CA ILE A 65 -9.37 -5.73 25.37
C ILE A 65 -8.96 -6.70 24.26
N ARG A 66 -9.75 -7.76 24.02
CA ARG A 66 -9.48 -8.70 22.92
C ARG A 66 -9.57 -8.02 21.55
N ASN A 67 -10.62 -7.24 21.32
CA ASN A 67 -10.76 -6.46 20.07
C ASN A 67 -9.60 -5.48 19.87
N ALA A 68 -9.12 -4.84 20.93
CA ALA A 68 -7.96 -3.95 20.88
C ALA A 68 -6.69 -4.70 20.47
N ASN A 69 -6.47 -5.90 21.02
CA ASN A 69 -5.35 -6.75 20.65
C ASN A 69 -5.44 -7.23 19.18
N ASP A 70 -6.65 -7.47 18.66
CA ASP A 70 -6.85 -7.76 17.23
C ASP A 70 -6.47 -6.56 16.36
N GLY A 71 -6.85 -5.34 16.77
CA GLY A 71 -6.42 -4.10 16.11
C GLY A 71 -4.89 -3.91 16.12
N ILE A 72 -4.23 -4.20 17.24
CA ILE A 72 -2.77 -4.19 17.35
C ILE A 72 -2.15 -5.22 16.40
N SER A 73 -2.69 -6.44 16.37
CA SER A 73 -2.19 -7.51 15.51
C SER A 73 -2.32 -7.15 14.02
N LEU A 74 -3.46 -6.56 13.64
CA LEU A 74 -3.66 -6.05 12.27
C LEU A 74 -2.61 -4.99 11.92
N ALA A 75 -2.41 -4.02 12.81
CA ALA A 75 -1.43 -2.95 12.60
C ALA A 75 0.00 -3.51 12.46
N GLN A 76 0.38 -4.51 13.27
CA GLN A 76 1.69 -5.15 13.19
C GLN A 76 1.90 -5.92 11.88
N VAL A 77 0.87 -6.61 11.36
CA VAL A 77 0.96 -7.28 10.05
C VAL A 77 1.13 -6.26 8.93
N ALA A 78 0.42 -5.13 9.00
CA ALA A 78 0.60 -4.03 8.05
C ALA A 78 2.00 -3.41 8.16
N GLU A 79 2.50 -3.14 9.36
CA GLU A 79 3.82 -2.55 9.61
C GLU A 79 4.96 -3.46 9.14
N GLY A 80 4.91 -4.75 9.45
CA GLY A 80 5.91 -5.72 8.97
C GLY A 80 5.94 -5.81 7.45
N SER A 81 4.77 -5.83 6.82
CA SER A 81 4.66 -5.83 5.36
C SER A 81 5.21 -4.55 4.72
N LEU A 82 4.91 -3.38 5.31
CA LEU A 82 5.44 -2.10 4.86
C LEU A 82 6.96 -1.98 5.05
N THR A 83 7.51 -2.61 6.09
CA THR A 83 8.96 -2.66 6.32
C THR A 83 9.66 -3.42 5.19
N GLU A 84 9.13 -4.57 4.78
CA GLU A 84 9.66 -5.33 3.63
C GLU A 84 9.53 -4.55 2.32
N ILE A 85 8.40 -3.88 2.08
CA ILE A 85 8.26 -3.00 0.92
C ILE A 85 9.29 -1.86 0.96
N GLY A 86 9.50 -1.25 2.12
CA GLY A 86 10.49 -0.19 2.33
C GLY A 86 11.92 -0.65 2.04
N ASN A 87 12.31 -1.85 2.48
CA ASN A 87 13.62 -2.44 2.21
C ASN A 87 13.82 -2.70 0.72
N ASN A 88 12.81 -3.27 0.04
CA ASN A 88 12.86 -3.48 -1.41
C ASN A 88 12.97 -2.15 -2.18
N LEU A 89 12.24 -1.11 -1.77
CA LEU A 89 12.34 0.22 -2.39
C LEU A 89 13.71 0.86 -2.19
N GLN A 90 14.33 0.68 -1.01
CA GLN A 90 15.71 1.13 -0.78
C GLN A 90 16.68 0.41 -1.71
N ARG A 91 16.53 -0.90 -1.89
CA ARG A 91 17.33 -1.68 -2.84
C ARG A 91 17.14 -1.21 -4.29
N VAL A 92 15.90 -0.96 -4.71
CA VAL A 92 15.60 -0.39 -6.03
C VAL A 92 16.28 0.97 -6.20
N ARG A 93 16.31 1.81 -5.16
CA ARG A 93 17.01 3.10 -5.18
C ARG A 93 18.52 2.94 -5.34
N GLU A 94 19.15 2.02 -4.61
CA GLU A 94 20.59 1.71 -4.76
C GLU A 94 20.91 1.27 -6.19
N LEU A 95 20.15 0.32 -6.73
CA LEU A 95 20.32 -0.17 -8.09
C LEU A 95 20.12 0.94 -9.13
N SER A 96 19.17 1.84 -8.91
CA SER A 96 18.91 2.98 -9.79
C SER A 96 20.08 3.97 -9.80
N VAL A 97 20.64 4.28 -8.63
CA VAL A 97 21.83 5.13 -8.50
C VAL A 97 23.04 4.45 -9.14
N GLN A 98 23.21 3.15 -8.94
CA GLN A 98 24.28 2.37 -9.57
C GLN A 98 24.14 2.38 -11.10
N ALA A 99 22.95 2.08 -11.64
CA ALA A 99 22.68 2.04 -13.08
C ALA A 99 22.91 3.40 -13.77
N SER A 100 22.72 4.50 -13.02
CA SER A 100 22.94 5.87 -13.49
C SER A 100 24.42 6.20 -13.74
N ASN A 101 25.36 5.41 -13.22
CA ASN A 101 26.78 5.65 -13.46
C ASN A 101 27.15 5.35 -14.94
N ALA A 102 27.93 6.25 -15.54
CA ALA A 102 28.33 6.19 -16.94
C ALA A 102 29.25 4.99 -17.25
N THR A 103 29.97 4.48 -16.25
CA THR A 103 30.91 3.35 -16.39
C THR A 103 30.23 2.00 -16.56
N ASN A 104 28.93 1.88 -16.29
CA ASN A 104 28.20 0.63 -16.48
C ASN A 104 27.88 0.39 -17.95
N SER A 105 28.11 -0.83 -18.42
CA SER A 105 27.76 -1.22 -19.79
C SER A 105 26.24 -1.39 -19.96
N ALA A 106 25.78 -1.45 -21.20
CA ALA A 106 24.37 -1.73 -21.49
C ALA A 106 23.92 -3.10 -20.96
N SER A 107 24.80 -4.12 -20.99
CA SER A 107 24.53 -5.43 -20.39
C SER A 107 24.39 -5.36 -18.87
N ASP A 108 25.22 -4.55 -18.19
CA ASP A 108 25.13 -4.39 -16.74
C ASP A 108 23.84 -3.70 -16.34
N ARG A 109 23.46 -2.63 -17.05
CA ARG A 109 22.17 -1.94 -16.84
C ARG A 109 20.98 -2.86 -17.06
N LYS A 110 21.05 -3.75 -18.07
CA LYS A 110 20.00 -4.75 -18.31
C LYS A 110 19.89 -5.76 -17.16
N ALA A 111 21.00 -6.19 -16.59
CA ALA A 111 21.00 -7.08 -15.44
C ALA A 111 20.43 -6.40 -14.18
N LEU A 112 20.86 -5.16 -13.90
CA LEU A 112 20.30 -4.35 -12.80
C LEU A 112 18.79 -4.11 -12.97
N GLN A 113 18.33 -3.85 -14.20
CA GLN A 113 16.91 -3.70 -14.50
C GLN A 113 16.11 -4.98 -14.26
N ALA A 114 16.69 -6.15 -14.52
CA ALA A 114 16.04 -7.42 -14.22
C ALA A 114 15.85 -7.60 -12.70
N GLU A 115 16.84 -7.23 -11.90
CA GLU A 115 16.75 -7.23 -10.42
C GLU A 115 15.66 -6.25 -9.95
N VAL A 116 15.64 -5.02 -10.47
CA VAL A 116 14.58 -4.03 -10.16
C VAL A 116 13.20 -4.58 -10.51
N THR A 117 13.05 -5.23 -11.66
CA THR A 117 11.76 -5.81 -12.08
C THR A 117 11.28 -6.89 -11.12
N GLN A 118 12.20 -7.73 -10.62
CA GLN A 118 11.88 -8.74 -9.61
C GLN A 118 11.49 -8.10 -8.26
N LEU A 119 12.22 -7.09 -7.81
CA LEU A 119 11.90 -6.35 -6.57
C LEU A 119 10.54 -5.66 -6.66
N VAL A 120 10.21 -5.06 -7.80
CA VAL A 120 8.90 -4.43 -8.04
C VAL A 120 7.79 -5.48 -8.04
N SER A 121 8.01 -6.63 -8.66
CA SER A 121 7.07 -7.75 -8.61
C SER A 121 6.87 -8.26 -7.18
N GLU A 122 7.93 -8.28 -6.38
CA GLU A 122 7.87 -8.70 -4.99
C GLU A 122 7.12 -7.70 -4.12
N ILE A 123 7.34 -6.40 -4.31
CA ILE A 123 6.55 -5.33 -3.67
C ILE A 123 5.06 -5.50 -3.97
N ASP A 124 4.70 -5.72 -5.24
CA ASP A 124 3.31 -5.93 -5.65
C ASP A 124 2.72 -7.23 -5.08
N ARG A 125 3.52 -8.30 -4.97
CA ARG A 125 3.13 -9.55 -4.31
C ARG A 125 2.86 -9.32 -2.83
N VAL A 126 3.76 -8.67 -2.09
CA VAL A 126 3.58 -8.36 -0.67
C VAL A 126 2.33 -7.50 -0.48
N ALA A 127 2.17 -6.41 -1.26
CA ALA A 127 0.99 -5.55 -1.17
C ALA A 127 -0.34 -6.30 -1.37
N LYS A 128 -0.38 -7.26 -2.31
CA LYS A 128 -1.57 -8.08 -2.59
C LYS A 128 -1.78 -9.23 -1.59
N GLN A 129 -0.70 -9.76 -1.03
CA GLN A 129 -0.75 -10.93 -0.16
C GLN A 129 -0.88 -10.57 1.32
N SER A 130 -0.54 -9.34 1.74
CA SER A 130 -0.77 -8.85 3.09
C SER A 130 -2.25 -8.81 3.43
N ASP A 131 -2.69 -9.80 4.21
CA ASP A 131 -4.04 -9.92 4.72
C ASP A 131 -4.07 -10.19 6.22
N PHE A 132 -5.15 -9.75 6.85
CA PHE A 132 -5.48 -10.11 8.22
C PHE A 132 -6.93 -10.58 8.26
N ASN A 133 -7.13 -11.84 8.63
CA ASN A 133 -8.44 -12.46 8.71
C ASN A 133 -9.26 -12.28 7.41
N GLY A 134 -8.61 -12.44 6.25
CA GLY A 134 -9.25 -12.28 4.93
C GLY A 134 -9.45 -10.85 4.45
N THR A 135 -9.13 -9.84 5.27
CA THR A 135 -9.15 -8.42 4.86
C THR A 135 -7.80 -8.02 4.29
N LYS A 136 -7.78 -7.53 3.05
CA LYS A 136 -6.55 -7.03 2.41
C LYS A 136 -6.15 -5.68 2.99
N LEU A 137 -4.87 -5.56 3.33
CA LEU A 137 -4.37 -4.41 4.08
C LEU A 137 -3.71 -3.36 3.20
N LEU A 138 -3.00 -3.73 2.13
CA LEU A 138 -2.09 -2.82 1.42
C LEU A 138 -2.39 -2.66 -0.08
N ASP A 139 -3.49 -3.21 -0.56
CA ASP A 139 -3.88 -3.18 -1.98
C ASP A 139 -4.78 -1.97 -2.34
N GLY A 140 -4.97 -1.04 -1.40
CA GLY A 140 -5.84 0.13 -1.56
C GLY A 140 -7.34 -0.14 -1.46
N SER A 141 -7.77 -1.40 -1.30
CA SER A 141 -9.19 -1.76 -1.08
C SER A 141 -9.62 -1.66 0.38
N PHE A 142 -8.67 -1.53 1.30
CA PHE A 142 -8.93 -1.41 2.74
C PHE A 142 -9.85 -0.21 3.02
N SER A 143 -11.02 -0.51 3.56
CA SER A 143 -12.00 0.48 4.01
C SER A 143 -11.92 0.65 5.51
N SER A 144 -12.35 1.82 6.01
CA SER A 144 -12.31 2.17 7.43
C SER A 144 -12.85 1.02 8.30
N GLN A 145 -12.00 0.48 9.17
CA GLN A 145 -12.36 -0.58 10.12
C GLN A 145 -12.49 0.01 11.52
N LEU A 146 -13.56 -0.35 12.22
CA LEU A 146 -13.87 0.18 13.52
C LEU A 146 -13.66 -0.89 14.61
N PHE A 147 -12.76 -0.63 15.55
CA PHE A 147 -12.48 -1.52 16.67
C PHE A 147 -13.16 -1.01 17.93
N GLN A 148 -14.15 -1.75 18.44
CA GLN A 148 -14.83 -1.42 19.69
C GLN A 148 -13.91 -1.74 20.88
N VAL A 149 -13.44 -0.69 21.57
CA VAL A 149 -12.42 -0.73 22.63
C VAL A 149 -12.95 -0.33 24.01
N GLY A 150 -14.27 -0.15 24.14
CA GLY A 150 -14.92 0.07 25.42
C GLY A 150 -16.23 -0.70 25.58
N ALA A 151 -16.77 -0.71 26.80
CA ALA A 151 -17.99 -1.42 27.13
C ALA A 151 -19.27 -0.73 26.62
N ASN A 152 -19.20 0.57 26.27
CA ASN A 152 -20.34 1.35 25.82
C ASN A 152 -20.30 1.58 24.30
N ALA A 153 -21.48 1.68 23.68
CA ALA A 153 -21.60 2.02 22.26
C ALA A 153 -20.88 3.34 21.92
N GLY A 154 -20.16 3.36 20.80
CA GLY A 154 -19.41 4.53 20.34
C GLY A 154 -17.99 4.67 20.91
N GLN A 155 -17.59 3.81 21.86
CA GLN A 155 -16.20 3.73 22.33
C GLN A 155 -15.37 2.87 21.37
N ALA A 156 -15.05 3.42 20.21
CA ALA A 156 -14.34 2.71 19.16
C ALA A 156 -13.19 3.53 18.57
N ILE A 157 -12.18 2.83 18.07
CA ILE A 157 -11.05 3.41 17.33
C ILE A 157 -11.21 3.01 15.87
N ALA A 158 -11.20 4.01 14.98
CA ALA A 158 -11.21 3.80 13.54
C ALA A 158 -9.78 3.72 13.01
N ILE A 159 -9.52 2.72 12.16
CA ILE A 159 -8.38 2.72 11.25
C ILE A 159 -8.93 3.11 9.89
N ASP A 160 -8.82 4.40 9.54
CA ASP A 160 -9.56 4.99 8.42
C ASP A 160 -9.09 4.53 7.05
N LYS A 161 -7.77 4.51 6.82
CA LYS A 161 -7.15 4.02 5.60
C LYS A 161 -5.75 3.51 5.85
N THR A 162 -5.40 2.46 5.15
CA THR A 162 -4.02 2.07 4.90
C THR A 162 -3.57 2.62 3.54
N ILE A 163 -2.27 2.70 3.33
CA ILE A 163 -1.69 3.12 2.05
C ILE A 163 -1.93 2.05 0.98
N ASP A 164 -2.19 2.49 -0.25
CA ASP A 164 -2.08 1.62 -1.42
C ASP A 164 -0.60 1.45 -1.77
N ALA A 165 -0.05 0.29 -1.40
CA ALA A 165 1.36 -0.04 -1.59
C ALA A 165 1.61 -0.83 -2.89
N LYS A 166 0.63 -0.91 -3.81
CA LYS A 166 0.85 -1.52 -5.12
C LYS A 166 1.93 -0.74 -5.88
N ALA A 167 2.69 -1.46 -6.70
CA ALA A 167 3.80 -0.88 -7.47
C ALA A 167 3.37 0.33 -8.32
N ASN A 168 2.16 0.32 -8.88
CA ASN A 168 1.63 1.42 -9.70
C ASN A 168 1.31 2.69 -8.90
N ALA A 169 0.96 2.55 -7.61
CA ALA A 169 0.63 3.65 -6.71
C ALA A 169 1.90 4.27 -6.13
N LEU A 170 2.91 3.44 -5.81
CA LEU A 170 4.21 3.88 -5.29
C LEU A 170 5.14 4.44 -6.37
N GLY A 171 5.11 3.89 -7.58
CA GLY A 171 6.03 4.20 -8.68
C GLY A 171 5.51 5.24 -9.69
N GLY A 172 4.58 6.10 -9.29
CA GLY A 172 3.85 7.01 -10.20
C GLY A 172 4.67 8.14 -10.83
N ALA A 173 5.99 8.21 -10.62
CA ALA A 173 6.85 9.18 -11.30
C ALA A 173 6.92 8.82 -12.79
N LYS A 174 6.31 9.65 -13.64
CA LYS A 174 6.24 9.41 -15.08
C LYS A 174 7.22 10.32 -15.80
N PHE A 175 8.20 9.72 -16.47
CA PHE A 175 9.02 10.42 -17.45
C PHE A 175 8.28 10.42 -18.78
N ASP A 176 8.33 11.54 -19.50
CA ASP A 176 7.73 11.58 -20.83
C ASP A 176 8.51 10.66 -21.79
N THR A 177 7.77 9.97 -22.66
CA THR A 177 8.32 9.10 -23.70
C THR A 177 7.73 9.50 -25.04
N ASN A 178 8.62 9.64 -26.03
CA ASN A 178 8.25 9.92 -27.41
C ASN A 178 9.00 8.95 -28.33
N ALA A 179 8.53 8.71 -29.54
CA ALA A 179 9.20 7.84 -30.50
C ALA A 179 9.45 8.58 -31.80
N LEU A 180 10.69 8.55 -32.29
CA LEU A 180 10.96 8.83 -33.70
C LEU A 180 10.71 7.55 -34.48
N ALA A 181 9.59 7.52 -35.20
CA ALA A 181 9.31 6.44 -36.14
C ALA A 181 10.36 6.46 -37.26
N LEU A 182 11.20 5.43 -37.32
CA LEU A 182 12.21 5.25 -38.35
C LEU A 182 12.21 3.78 -38.77
N ALA A 183 11.19 3.42 -39.56
CA ALA A 183 11.06 2.12 -40.17
C ALA A 183 12.23 1.85 -41.14
N ASP A 184 12.48 0.57 -41.42
CA ASP A 184 13.45 0.21 -42.45
C ASP A 184 13.05 0.83 -43.80
N PRO A 185 14.02 1.39 -44.55
CA PRO A 185 13.73 2.04 -45.81
C PRO A 185 13.15 1.04 -46.82
N GLY A 186 12.10 1.42 -47.55
CA GLY A 186 11.46 0.52 -48.54
C GLY A 186 12.39 0.11 -49.69
N THR A 187 13.50 0.83 -49.88
CA THR A 187 14.58 0.55 -50.83
C THR A 187 15.92 0.71 -50.14
N ASN A 188 16.90 -0.15 -50.45
CA ASN A 188 18.25 -0.01 -49.91
C ASN A 188 18.97 1.18 -50.58
N ALA A 189 19.04 2.31 -49.88
CA ALA A 189 19.64 3.56 -50.35
C ALA A 189 20.37 4.27 -49.20
N ASP A 190 21.25 5.22 -49.53
CA ASP A 190 21.90 6.07 -48.52
C ASP A 190 20.86 6.82 -47.68
N PHE A 191 21.12 6.92 -46.38
CA PHE A 191 20.30 7.64 -45.42
C PHE A 191 21.02 8.91 -44.96
N SER A 192 20.30 10.02 -44.86
CA SER A 192 20.80 11.19 -44.13
C SER A 192 19.67 11.99 -43.48
N THR A 193 19.98 12.61 -42.34
CA THR A 193 19.12 13.59 -41.68
C THR A 193 19.93 14.81 -41.25
N SER A 194 19.37 16.01 -41.50
CA SER A 194 19.99 17.28 -41.11
C SER A 194 18.97 18.25 -40.52
N GLY A 195 19.38 19.03 -39.51
CA GLY A 195 18.51 20.01 -38.86
C GLY A 195 17.45 19.43 -37.90
N LEU A 196 17.61 18.17 -37.48
CA LEU A 196 16.80 17.58 -36.40
C LEU A 196 17.00 18.38 -35.10
N GLN A 197 15.92 18.73 -34.42
CA GLN A 197 15.98 19.34 -33.09
C GLN A 197 15.19 18.54 -32.07
N ILE A 198 15.74 18.35 -30.88
CA ILE A 198 15.05 17.76 -29.72
C ILE A 198 15.03 18.82 -28.61
N ASN A 199 13.84 19.14 -28.11
CA ASN A 199 13.61 20.21 -27.14
C ASN A 199 14.24 21.56 -27.54
N GLY A 200 14.23 21.87 -28.84
CA GLY A 200 14.81 23.09 -29.41
C GLY A 200 16.35 23.09 -29.51
N VAL A 201 17.02 21.98 -29.21
CA VAL A 201 18.47 21.81 -29.36
C VAL A 201 18.75 21.07 -30.66
N ALA A 202 19.65 21.62 -31.48
CA ALA A 202 20.09 21.00 -32.72
C ALA A 202 20.91 19.72 -32.46
N ILE A 203 20.51 18.63 -33.11
CA ILE A 203 21.24 17.36 -33.17
C ILE A 203 22.18 17.40 -34.37
N ALA A 204 23.35 16.79 -34.24
CA ALA A 204 24.32 16.70 -35.32
C ALA A 204 23.72 15.95 -36.53
N ASP A 205 24.09 16.38 -37.73
CA ASP A 205 23.68 15.72 -38.96
C ASP A 205 24.17 14.26 -38.96
N VAL A 206 23.29 13.34 -39.36
CA VAL A 206 23.58 11.92 -39.44
C VAL A 206 23.58 11.52 -40.91
N SER A 207 24.59 10.77 -41.33
CA SER A 207 24.68 10.20 -42.67
C SER A 207 25.16 8.76 -42.59
N VAL A 208 24.42 7.85 -43.22
CA VAL A 208 24.68 6.41 -43.24
C VAL A 208 24.63 5.94 -44.68
N LYS A 209 25.70 5.29 -45.14
CA LYS A 209 25.72 4.67 -46.48
C LYS A 209 24.88 3.41 -46.52
N GLN A 210 24.31 3.10 -47.67
CA GLN A 210 23.56 1.85 -47.86
C GLN A 210 24.40 0.64 -47.45
N GLY A 211 23.81 -0.24 -46.65
CA GLY A 211 24.35 -1.52 -46.24
C GLY A 211 24.08 -2.63 -47.27
N ALA A 212 24.19 -3.87 -46.81
CA ALA A 212 23.91 -5.05 -47.64
C ALA A 212 22.44 -5.11 -48.10
N ASP A 213 21.52 -4.69 -47.24
CA ASP A 213 20.10 -4.62 -47.51
C ASP A 213 19.45 -3.44 -46.75
N ALA A 214 18.16 -3.22 -47.00
CA ALA A 214 17.38 -2.17 -46.35
C ALA A 214 17.36 -2.30 -44.81
N ALA A 215 17.33 -3.52 -44.26
CA ALA A 215 17.29 -3.73 -42.82
C ALA A 215 18.62 -3.38 -42.15
N ALA A 216 19.74 -3.69 -42.80
CA ALA A 216 21.09 -3.31 -42.37
C ALA A 216 21.26 -1.78 -42.38
N THR A 217 20.79 -1.12 -43.43
CA THR A 217 20.76 0.35 -43.51
C THR A 217 19.87 0.97 -42.44
N GLY A 218 18.68 0.42 -42.20
CA GLY A 218 17.75 0.86 -41.16
C GLY A 218 18.37 0.74 -39.76
N LYS A 219 18.99 -0.40 -39.44
CA LYS A 219 19.68 -0.61 -38.16
C LYS A 219 20.80 0.40 -37.94
N ALA A 220 21.70 0.57 -38.92
CA ALA A 220 22.80 1.51 -38.83
C ALA A 220 22.33 2.97 -38.68
N SER A 221 21.24 3.34 -39.38
CA SER A 221 20.61 4.66 -39.28
C SER A 221 20.06 4.95 -37.88
N ARG A 222 19.36 3.97 -37.27
CA ARG A 222 18.86 4.08 -35.89
C ARG A 222 20.00 4.18 -34.86
N GLU A 223 21.05 3.39 -35.00
CA GLU A 223 22.22 3.44 -34.10
C GLU A 223 22.98 4.77 -34.20
N ALA A 224 23.17 5.28 -35.42
CA ALA A 224 23.80 6.58 -35.63
C ALA A 224 22.95 7.72 -35.08
N LEU A 225 21.62 7.65 -35.24
CA LEU A 225 20.69 8.63 -34.69
C LEU A 225 20.68 8.62 -33.15
N VAL A 226 20.62 7.43 -32.53
CA VAL A 226 20.73 7.28 -31.07
C VAL A 226 22.04 7.87 -30.56
N THR A 227 23.15 7.63 -31.26
CA THR A 227 24.46 8.19 -30.92
C THR A 227 24.45 9.72 -30.97
N ALA A 228 23.91 10.30 -32.05
CA ALA A 228 23.84 11.75 -32.22
C ALA A 228 22.95 12.42 -31.16
N ILE A 229 21.82 11.82 -30.80
CA ILE A 229 20.92 12.34 -29.77
C ILE A 229 21.56 12.22 -28.38
N ASN A 230 22.12 11.06 -28.04
CA ASN A 230 22.75 10.82 -26.74
C ASN A 230 24.02 11.67 -26.54
N ALA A 231 24.74 12.04 -27.61
CA ALA A 231 25.86 12.99 -27.53
C ALA A 231 25.43 14.38 -27.01
N LYS A 232 24.15 14.73 -27.14
CA LYS A 232 23.56 16.00 -26.71
C LYS A 232 22.67 15.88 -25.47
N ILE A 233 22.71 14.74 -24.77
CA ILE A 233 21.88 14.48 -23.58
C ILE A 233 21.98 15.55 -22.48
N GLY A 234 23.15 16.15 -22.30
CA GLY A 234 23.37 17.22 -21.32
C GLY A 234 22.61 18.51 -21.64
N GLU A 235 22.37 18.78 -22.93
CA GLU A 235 21.64 19.95 -23.44
C GLU A 235 20.14 19.63 -23.64
N THR A 236 19.82 18.47 -24.21
CA THR A 236 18.45 18.06 -24.54
C THR A 236 17.67 17.56 -23.33
N GLY A 237 18.34 16.93 -22.35
CA GLY A 237 17.70 16.22 -21.24
C GLY A 237 16.93 14.97 -21.68
N VAL A 238 17.26 14.40 -22.84
CA VAL A 238 16.57 13.25 -23.43
C VAL A 238 17.57 12.12 -23.73
N TYR A 239 17.26 10.91 -23.30
CA TYR A 239 17.98 9.69 -23.62
C TYR A 239 17.27 8.95 -24.77
N ALA A 240 18.03 8.46 -25.74
CA ALA A 240 17.55 7.73 -26.90
C ALA A 240 18.00 6.26 -26.87
N GLU A 241 17.10 5.36 -27.26
CA GLU A 241 17.38 3.93 -27.44
C GLU A 241 16.73 3.39 -28.71
N VAL A 242 17.36 2.40 -29.35
CA VAL A 242 16.81 1.73 -30.53
C VAL A 242 15.61 0.87 -30.12
N ASN A 243 14.45 1.11 -30.73
CA ASN A 243 13.25 0.33 -30.52
C ASN A 243 13.04 -0.67 -31.67
N GLY A 244 13.89 -1.69 -31.72
CA GLY A 244 13.82 -2.72 -32.76
C GLY A 244 13.86 -2.14 -34.18
N THR A 245 12.89 -2.52 -35.00
CA THR A 245 12.67 -2.00 -36.37
C THR A 245 11.70 -0.82 -36.43
N ALA A 246 11.07 -0.45 -35.31
CA ALA A 246 10.05 0.60 -35.25
C ALA A 246 10.65 2.01 -35.22
N GLY A 247 11.89 2.17 -34.76
CA GLY A 247 12.58 3.46 -34.75
C GLY A 247 13.43 3.68 -33.50
N VAL A 248 13.37 4.90 -32.96
CA VAL A 248 14.13 5.33 -31.78
C VAL A 248 13.15 5.81 -30.71
N THR A 249 13.20 5.21 -29.51
CA THR A 249 12.47 5.70 -28.35
C THR A 249 13.28 6.78 -27.66
N LEU A 250 12.63 7.89 -27.33
CA LEU A 250 13.14 9.00 -26.55
C LEU A 250 12.48 8.96 -25.16
N THR A 251 13.30 9.04 -24.12
CA THR A 251 12.84 9.10 -22.73
C THR A 251 13.45 10.31 -22.06
N SER A 252 12.64 11.11 -21.38
CA SER A 252 13.16 12.23 -20.58
C SER A 252 13.98 11.72 -19.39
N VAL A 253 15.17 12.27 -19.18
CA VAL A 253 16.03 11.95 -18.01
C VAL A 253 15.86 12.96 -16.87
N LYS A 254 14.97 13.95 -17.04
CA LYS A 254 14.57 14.90 -15.99
C LYS A 254 13.08 14.79 -15.76
N ASP A 255 12.66 14.93 -14.50
CA ASP A 255 11.24 15.02 -14.17
C ASP A 255 10.61 16.15 -15.01
N SER A 256 9.67 15.77 -15.87
CA SER A 256 9.14 16.64 -16.92
C SER A 256 7.66 16.79 -16.65
N VAL A 257 7.34 17.34 -15.49
CA VAL A 257 5.98 17.66 -15.10
C VAL A 257 5.85 19.17 -15.04
N ASN A 258 4.92 19.71 -15.80
CA ASN A 258 4.50 21.09 -15.65
C ASN A 258 3.84 21.27 -14.27
N ALA A 259 3.69 22.52 -13.82
CA ALA A 259 3.09 22.81 -12.51
C ALA A 259 1.65 22.32 -12.34
N ASP A 260 0.99 21.94 -13.44
CA ASP A 260 -0.38 21.40 -13.50
C ASP A 260 -0.44 19.86 -13.50
N GLY A 261 0.70 19.17 -13.38
CA GLY A 261 0.74 17.70 -13.41
C GLY A 261 0.76 17.09 -14.81
N SER A 262 0.74 17.91 -15.88
CA SER A 262 0.86 17.44 -17.26
C SER A 262 2.33 17.23 -17.66
N PHE A 263 2.57 16.32 -18.61
CA PHE A 263 3.92 16.12 -19.15
C PHE A 263 4.43 17.38 -19.85
N LYS A 264 5.66 17.79 -19.56
CA LYS A 264 6.42 18.65 -20.46
C LYS A 264 6.87 17.79 -21.64
N ALA A 265 6.05 17.82 -22.69
CA ALA A 265 6.24 16.98 -23.87
C ALA A 265 7.64 17.13 -24.46
N ILE A 266 8.28 16.00 -24.77
CA ILE A 266 9.45 15.93 -25.62
C ILE A 266 9.03 16.47 -26.97
N THR A 267 9.52 17.66 -27.29
CA THR A 267 9.30 18.27 -28.58
C THR A 267 10.42 17.87 -29.50
N ALA A 268 10.07 17.46 -30.71
CA ALA A 268 11.06 17.18 -31.72
C ALA A 268 10.61 17.80 -33.04
N THR A 269 11.50 18.55 -33.66
CA THR A 269 11.25 19.24 -34.92
C THR A 269 11.98 18.45 -36.01
N PRO A 270 11.26 17.91 -37.00
CA PRO A 270 11.88 17.09 -38.02
C PRO A 270 12.76 17.97 -38.90
N GLY A 271 13.98 17.51 -39.13
CA GLY A 271 14.88 18.07 -40.12
C GLY A 271 14.53 17.65 -41.55
N THR A 272 15.47 17.81 -42.47
CA THR A 272 15.43 17.20 -43.80
C THR A 272 15.88 15.75 -43.73
N TRP A 273 15.13 14.82 -44.33
CA TRP A 273 15.42 13.39 -44.34
C TRP A 273 15.57 12.89 -45.79
N THR A 274 16.57 12.05 -46.04
CA THR A 274 16.75 11.34 -47.30
C THR A 274 16.93 9.86 -47.03
N GLY A 275 16.46 9.02 -47.96
CA GLY A 275 16.52 7.56 -47.82
C GLY A 275 15.48 6.96 -46.87
N ALA A 276 14.68 7.77 -46.17
CA ALA A 276 13.55 7.33 -45.34
C ALA A 276 12.45 8.41 -45.28
N THR A 277 11.23 8.03 -44.95
CA THR A 277 10.15 8.98 -44.63
C THR A 277 10.52 9.74 -43.35
N ALA A 278 10.29 11.06 -43.32
CA ALA A 278 10.51 11.85 -42.10
C ALA A 278 9.69 11.26 -40.93
N PRO A 279 10.26 11.16 -39.73
CA PRO A 279 9.58 10.60 -38.57
C PRO A 279 8.36 11.45 -38.20
N THR A 280 7.27 10.77 -37.88
CA THR A 280 6.14 11.36 -37.16
C THR A 280 6.41 11.24 -35.66
N PHE A 281 6.19 12.34 -34.92
CA PHE A 281 6.28 12.41 -33.47
C PHE A 281 4.90 12.24 -32.82
#